data_AF-A0A2M7I465-F1
#
_entry.id   AF-A0A2M7I465-F1
#
_cell.length_a   1.000
_cell.length_b   1.000
_cell.length_c   1.000
_cell.angle_alpha   90.00
_cell.angle_beta   90.00
_cell.angle_gamma   90.00
#
_symmetry.space_group_name_H-M   'P 1'
#
loop_
_entity.id
_entity.type
_entity.pdbx_description
1 polymer ?
#
loop_
_entity_poly.entity_id
_entity_poly.type
_entity_poly.pdbx_seq_one_letter_code
_entity_poly.pdbx_strand_id
1 'polypeptide(L)'
;ENYNWGGEFPTTPDAVLGIPEGTLKSIAQSGQDGSQYVTDPEDLNLPLSGITYVEINDDDDNDDDDNDDDNDDDDDKIDMKKTQSKGILVCHNSSGTTRIKQIKLKNYPFKGLIIGDYMFHFHLDVHGAIILLSQNLETKKKCSGNKDHEVLYSSEIIKNATSILGIQSNFSGGTNYGFQKQRLTVRHWLE
;
A
#
# COMPACT_ATOMS: atom_id res chain seq x y z
N GLU A 1 0.04 18.19 8.44
CA GLU A 1 -1.23 18.45 9.16
C GLU A 1 -2.36 17.65 8.50
N ASN A 2 -2.53 16.38 8.88
CA ASN A 2 -3.59 15.52 8.36
C ASN A 2 -4.26 14.85 9.56
N TYR A 3 -5.44 15.30 9.98
CA TYR A 3 -6.29 14.47 10.86
C TYR A 3 -7.73 14.95 11.01
N ASN A 4 -8.03 16.24 10.99
CA ASN A 4 -9.36 16.68 11.43
C ASN A 4 -10.39 16.78 10.27
N TRP A 5 -10.82 15.64 9.73
CA TRP A 5 -11.83 15.53 8.67
C TRP A 5 -13.21 15.07 9.16
N GLY A 6 -13.60 15.40 10.41
CA GLY A 6 -14.98 15.24 10.89
C GLY A 6 -15.57 13.82 10.83
N GLY A 7 -14.74 12.81 10.57
CA GLY A 7 -15.04 11.39 10.44
C GLY A 7 -13.80 10.57 10.81
N GLU A 8 -14.00 9.30 11.12
CA GLU A 8 -12.92 8.39 11.48
C GLU A 8 -12.07 8.05 10.25
N PHE A 9 -10.75 8.04 10.42
CA PHE A 9 -9.84 7.58 9.38
C PHE A 9 -10.05 6.07 9.16
N PRO A 10 -10.04 5.55 7.91
CA PRO A 10 -10.21 4.12 7.67
C PRO A 10 -9.15 3.31 8.42
N THR A 11 -9.57 2.24 9.08
CA THR A 11 -8.70 1.34 9.84
C THR A 11 -8.38 0.04 9.09
N THR A 12 -9.01 -0.17 7.92
CA THR A 12 -8.79 -1.35 7.08
C THR A 12 -8.55 -0.96 5.62
N PRO A 13 -7.80 -1.77 4.84
CA PRO A 13 -7.57 -1.53 3.42
C PRO A 13 -8.86 -1.48 2.59
N ASP A 14 -9.85 -2.31 2.91
CA ASP A 14 -11.14 -2.32 2.22
C ASP A 14 -11.93 -1.02 2.48
N ALA A 15 -11.89 -0.48 3.71
CA ALA A 15 -12.56 0.76 4.07
C ALA A 15 -12.00 1.98 3.31
N VAL A 16 -10.71 1.98 2.97
CA VAL A 16 -10.09 3.00 2.10
C VAL A 16 -10.80 3.10 0.75
N LEU A 17 -11.26 1.97 0.22
CA LEU A 17 -11.94 1.89 -1.07
C LEU A 17 -13.47 1.89 -0.95
N GLY A 18 -14.01 1.88 0.27
CA GLY A 18 -15.44 1.83 0.53
C GLY A 18 -16.09 0.50 0.12
N ILE A 19 -15.34 -0.61 0.21
CA ILE A 19 -15.82 -1.97 -0.13
C ILE A 19 -15.94 -2.83 1.14
N PRO A 20 -16.67 -3.97 1.10
CA PRO A 20 -16.79 -4.86 2.25
C PRO A 20 -15.43 -5.39 2.71
N GLU A 21 -15.23 -5.47 4.02
CA GLU A 21 -14.00 -5.98 4.63
C GLU A 21 -13.67 -7.41 4.16
N GLY A 22 -12.38 -7.66 3.88
CA GLY A 22 -11.89 -8.95 3.39
C GLY A 22 -12.02 -9.15 1.88
N THR A 23 -12.59 -8.19 1.14
CA THR A 23 -12.71 -8.26 -0.31
C THR A 23 -11.34 -8.28 -0.98
N LEU A 24 -10.43 -7.37 -0.59
CA LEU A 24 -9.07 -7.32 -1.15
C LEU A 24 -8.28 -8.60 -0.89
N LYS A 25 -8.35 -9.13 0.34
CA LYS A 25 -7.69 -10.38 0.72
C LYS A 25 -8.23 -11.57 -0.05
N SER A 26 -9.56 -11.66 -0.21
CA SER A 26 -10.21 -12.72 -0.98
C SER A 26 -9.78 -12.70 -2.46
N ILE A 27 -9.72 -11.53 -3.08
CA ILE A 27 -9.25 -11.41 -4.47
C ILE A 27 -7.77 -11.78 -4.58
N ALA A 28 -6.93 -11.33 -3.64
CA ALA A 28 -5.53 -11.73 -3.57
C ALA A 28 -5.35 -13.26 -3.50
N GLN A 29 -6.11 -13.92 -2.63
CA GLN A 29 -6.09 -15.38 -2.48
C GLN A 29 -6.61 -16.13 -3.71
N SER A 30 -7.46 -15.50 -4.52
CA SER A 30 -8.02 -16.13 -5.72
C SER A 30 -7.02 -16.29 -6.88
N GLY A 31 -5.92 -15.53 -6.88
CA GLY A 31 -4.96 -15.52 -7.99
C GLY A 31 -5.43 -14.74 -9.24
N GLN A 32 -6.64 -14.17 -9.22
CA GLN A 32 -7.24 -13.54 -10.40
C GLN A 32 -6.40 -12.37 -10.91
N ASP A 33 -6.22 -12.27 -12.24
CA ASP A 33 -5.52 -11.16 -12.90
C ASP A 33 -4.09 -10.93 -12.34
N GLY A 34 -3.44 -12.00 -11.88
CA GLY A 34 -2.10 -11.97 -11.30
C GLY A 34 -2.05 -11.47 -9.85
N SER A 35 -3.20 -11.39 -9.19
CA SER A 35 -3.31 -11.15 -7.75
C SER A 35 -2.63 -12.26 -6.96
N GLN A 36 -2.17 -11.96 -5.75
CA GLN A 36 -1.50 -12.94 -4.90
C GLN A 36 -1.62 -12.55 -3.43
N TYR A 37 -1.66 -13.56 -2.57
CA TYR A 37 -1.60 -13.43 -1.13
C TYR A 37 -0.34 -14.14 -0.63
N VAL A 38 0.45 -13.45 0.17
CA VAL A 38 1.67 -14.01 0.79
C VAL A 38 1.71 -13.61 2.27
N THR A 39 2.30 -14.48 3.09
CA THR A 39 2.63 -14.19 4.49
C THR A 39 4.11 -13.88 4.69
N ASP A 40 4.91 -14.13 3.66
CA ASP A 40 6.33 -13.85 3.60
C ASP A 40 6.59 -12.99 2.34
N PRO A 41 7.18 -11.77 2.47
CA PRO A 41 7.55 -10.94 1.35
C PRO A 41 8.49 -11.60 0.32
N GLU A 42 9.29 -12.60 0.73
CA GLU A 42 10.20 -13.32 -0.17
C GLU A 42 9.45 -14.19 -1.19
N ASP A 43 8.24 -14.61 -0.86
CA ASP A 43 7.37 -15.45 -1.71
C ASP A 43 6.66 -14.66 -2.83
N LEU A 44 6.90 -13.34 -2.93
CA LEU A 44 6.28 -12.49 -3.94
C LEU A 44 6.65 -12.92 -5.36
N ASN A 45 5.62 -13.20 -6.15
CA ASN A 45 5.74 -13.39 -7.60
C ASN A 45 5.79 -12.03 -8.30
N LEU A 46 6.89 -11.77 -9.02
CA LEU A 46 7.16 -10.49 -9.67
C LEU A 46 7.08 -10.58 -11.20
N PRO A 47 6.66 -9.51 -11.91
CA PRO A 47 6.17 -8.23 -11.39
C PRO A 47 4.84 -8.36 -10.64
N LEU A 48 4.61 -7.49 -9.66
CA LEU A 48 3.31 -7.40 -9.01
C LEU A 48 2.25 -6.93 -10.02
N SER A 49 1.09 -7.57 -9.96
CA SER A 49 -0.10 -7.22 -10.74
C SER A 49 -1.38 -7.53 -9.95
N GLY A 50 -2.53 -7.05 -10.40
CA GLY A 50 -3.79 -7.26 -9.69
C GLY A 50 -3.78 -6.68 -8.27
N ILE A 51 -4.22 -7.48 -7.30
CA ILE A 51 -4.14 -7.19 -5.87
C ILE A 51 -3.09 -8.09 -5.24
N THR A 52 -2.02 -7.51 -4.71
CA THR A 52 -1.02 -8.19 -3.89
C THR A 52 -1.31 -7.89 -2.44
N TYR A 53 -1.57 -8.91 -1.63
CA TYR A 53 -1.85 -8.78 -0.20
C TYR A 53 -0.76 -9.50 0.61
N VAL A 54 0.00 -8.72 1.36
CA VAL A 54 1.09 -9.16 2.22
C VAL A 54 0.58 -9.07 3.67
N GLU A 55 0.44 -10.22 4.33
CA GLU A 55 0.00 -10.31 5.72
C GLU A 55 1.13 -10.85 6.59
N ILE A 56 1.84 -9.91 7.24
CA ILE A 56 2.90 -10.25 8.19
C ILE A 56 2.30 -10.18 9.59
N ASN A 57 2.43 -11.28 10.34
CA ASN A 57 2.11 -11.28 11.76
C ASN A 57 3.33 -10.75 12.52
N ASP A 58 3.13 -9.65 13.25
CA ASP A 58 4.14 -9.04 14.11
C ASP A 58 4.27 -9.92 15.39
N ASP A 59 4.73 -11.16 15.23
CA ASP A 59 5.01 -12.07 16.35
C ASP A 59 6.47 -11.92 16.85
N ASP A 60 7.31 -11.15 16.14
CA ASP A 60 8.70 -10.85 16.49
C ASP A 60 8.87 -9.47 17.16
N ASP A 61 7.97 -9.15 18.10
CA ASP A 61 8.14 -8.09 19.11
C ASP A 61 9.33 -8.37 20.08
N ASN A 62 10.25 -9.29 19.75
CA ASN A 62 11.43 -9.62 20.57
C ASN A 62 12.75 -9.06 20.04
N ASP A 63 12.79 -8.40 18.88
CA ASP A 63 13.97 -7.62 18.48
C ASP A 63 13.86 -6.18 19.02
N ASP A 64 13.79 -6.12 20.34
CA ASP A 64 14.12 -4.96 21.17
C ASP A 64 15.65 -4.68 21.14
N ASP A 65 16.36 -5.04 20.06
CA ASP A 65 17.72 -4.59 19.84
C ASP A 65 17.70 -3.20 19.20
N ASP A 66 17.32 -2.24 20.04
CA ASP A 66 17.64 -0.81 19.91
C ASP A 66 19.17 -0.53 19.88
N ASN A 67 20.01 -1.57 19.75
CA ASN A 67 21.47 -1.51 19.82
C ASN A 67 22.24 -2.25 18.72
N ASP A 68 21.63 -2.79 17.66
CA ASP A 68 22.44 -3.40 16.60
C ASP A 68 22.75 -2.47 15.43
N ASP A 69 24.02 -2.06 15.43
CA ASP A 69 24.77 -1.37 14.39
C ASP A 69 25.15 -2.32 13.23
N ASP A 70 24.61 -3.54 13.15
CA ASP A 70 25.04 -4.53 12.17
C ASP A 70 23.91 -5.46 11.67
N ASN A 71 23.52 -5.27 10.41
CA ASN A 71 23.22 -6.31 9.41
C ASN A 71 22.16 -7.41 9.61
N ASP A 72 21.38 -7.49 10.69
CA ASP A 72 20.28 -8.47 10.79
C ASP A 72 18.93 -7.87 10.35
N ASP A 73 18.01 -8.55 9.68
CA ASP A 73 18.05 -9.48 8.56
C ASP A 73 16.70 -9.25 7.82
N ASP A 74 16.49 -9.83 6.65
CA ASP A 74 15.62 -9.33 5.57
C ASP A 74 14.09 -9.35 5.76
N ASP A 75 13.57 -9.67 6.95
CA ASP A 75 12.25 -10.31 7.10
C ASP A 75 11.02 -9.41 6.82
N ASP A 76 11.18 -8.08 6.82
CA ASP A 76 10.08 -7.12 6.57
C ASP A 76 10.35 -6.17 5.39
N LYS A 77 11.06 -6.65 4.36
CA LYS A 77 11.43 -5.86 3.18
C LYS A 77 10.71 -6.36 1.94
N ILE A 78 10.11 -5.44 1.19
CA ILE A 78 9.55 -5.73 -0.14
C ILE A 78 10.52 -5.22 -1.21
N ASP A 79 11.28 -6.12 -1.86
CA ASP A 79 12.09 -5.79 -3.04
C ASP A 79 11.38 -6.27 -4.33
N MET A 80 10.78 -5.33 -5.05
CA MET A 80 10.08 -5.59 -6.32
C MET A 80 11.04 -5.80 -7.51
N LYS A 81 12.35 -5.82 -7.24
CA LYS A 81 13.43 -6.00 -8.22
C LYS A 81 13.33 -4.96 -9.36
N LYS A 82 13.91 -5.23 -10.53
CA LYS A 82 13.83 -4.33 -11.71
C LYS A 82 12.63 -4.69 -12.60
N THR A 83 11.43 -4.63 -12.04
CA THR A 83 10.21 -5.08 -12.73
C THR A 83 9.17 -3.97 -12.86
N GLN A 84 8.27 -4.08 -13.83
CA GLN A 84 7.19 -3.11 -14.04
C GLN A 84 5.96 -3.48 -13.19
N SER A 85 6.09 -3.32 -11.87
CA SER A 85 5.02 -3.65 -10.91
C SER A 85 3.89 -2.62 -10.92
N LYS A 86 2.63 -3.11 -10.85
CA LYS A 86 1.41 -2.30 -10.90
C LYS A 86 0.28 -2.94 -10.09
N GLY A 87 -0.78 -2.18 -9.82
CA GLY A 87 -2.00 -2.70 -9.19
C GLY A 87 -2.21 -2.15 -7.78
N ILE A 88 -2.76 -2.97 -6.88
CA ILE A 88 -2.95 -2.62 -5.47
C ILE A 88 -2.00 -3.48 -4.64
N LEU A 89 -1.08 -2.84 -3.92
CA LEU A 89 -0.28 -3.50 -2.89
C LEU A 89 -0.89 -3.20 -1.53
N VAL A 90 -1.21 -4.24 -0.78
CA VAL A 90 -1.75 -4.15 0.58
C VAL A 90 -0.76 -4.82 1.53
N CYS A 91 -0.33 -4.11 2.57
CA CYS A 91 0.49 -4.64 3.67
C CYS A 91 -0.27 -4.46 4.99
N HIS A 92 -1.03 -5.47 5.38
CA HIS A 92 -1.97 -5.37 6.50
C HIS A 92 -2.23 -6.73 7.13
N ASN A 93 -2.47 -6.74 8.44
CA ASN A 93 -2.97 -7.90 9.17
C ASN A 93 -4.22 -7.50 9.97
N SER A 94 -4.97 -8.48 10.47
CA SER A 94 -6.21 -8.22 11.24
C SER A 94 -6.01 -7.43 12.52
N SER A 95 -4.78 -7.38 13.04
CA SER A 95 -4.41 -6.64 14.24
C SER A 95 -4.02 -5.18 13.95
N GLY A 96 -3.87 -4.80 12.68
CA GLY A 96 -3.38 -3.49 12.28
C GLY A 96 -1.91 -3.25 12.65
N THR A 97 -1.15 -4.33 12.87
CA THR A 97 0.23 -4.27 13.37
C THR A 97 1.28 -4.54 12.29
N THR A 98 0.92 -4.76 11.03
CA THR A 98 1.93 -5.06 10.00
C THR A 98 2.94 -3.91 9.88
N ARG A 99 4.24 -4.24 9.99
CA ARG A 99 5.34 -3.28 9.88
C ARG A 99 6.20 -3.63 8.68
N ILE A 100 6.22 -2.78 7.66
CA ILE A 100 7.16 -2.91 6.54
C ILE A 100 8.32 -1.95 6.76
N LYS A 101 9.50 -2.50 7.02
CA LYS A 101 10.72 -1.72 7.24
C LYS A 101 11.14 -0.98 5.98
N GLN A 102 11.04 -1.63 4.82
CA GLN A 102 11.44 -1.05 3.54
C GLN A 102 10.63 -1.57 2.36
N ILE A 103 10.29 -0.68 1.43
CA ILE A 103 9.80 -1.03 0.09
C ILE A 103 10.79 -0.48 -0.93
N LYS A 104 11.18 -1.31 -1.89
CA LYS A 104 12.21 -0.99 -2.87
C LYS A 104 11.81 -1.42 -4.27
N LEU A 105 12.00 -0.50 -5.23
CA LEU A 105 11.83 -0.75 -6.66
C LEU A 105 12.82 0.13 -7.42
N LYS A 106 13.56 -0.47 -8.36
CA LYS A 106 14.60 0.23 -9.12
C LYS A 106 14.20 0.39 -10.59
N ASN A 107 14.53 1.55 -11.16
CA ASN A 107 14.41 1.91 -12.58
C ASN A 107 12.99 2.10 -13.13
N TYR A 108 11.95 1.77 -12.37
CA TYR A 108 10.57 1.92 -12.79
C TYR A 108 9.72 2.42 -11.62
N PRO A 109 8.71 3.26 -11.86
CA PRO A 109 7.74 3.59 -10.83
C PRO A 109 6.76 2.44 -10.62
N PHE A 110 6.34 2.22 -9.37
CA PHE A 110 5.16 1.41 -9.08
C PHE A 110 3.92 2.17 -9.56
N LYS A 111 3.07 1.50 -10.35
CA LYS A 111 1.87 2.13 -10.92
C LYS A 111 0.61 1.62 -10.23
N GLY A 112 0.08 2.38 -9.29
CA GLY A 112 -1.18 2.00 -8.64
C GLY A 112 -1.34 2.55 -7.22
N LEU A 113 -1.89 1.72 -6.35
CA LEU A 113 -2.19 2.09 -4.97
C LEU A 113 -1.41 1.21 -4.01
N ILE A 114 -0.72 1.82 -3.05
CA ILE A 114 -0.10 1.12 -1.93
C ILE A 114 -0.90 1.48 -0.68
N ILE A 115 -1.38 0.47 0.05
CA ILE A 115 -2.09 0.62 1.31
C ILE A 115 -1.36 -0.21 2.35
N GLY A 116 -1.10 0.32 3.53
CA GLY A 116 -0.59 -0.52 4.60
C GLY A 116 -0.68 0.12 5.97
N ASP A 117 -0.46 -0.69 7.01
CA ASP A 117 -0.50 -0.23 8.39
C ASP A 117 0.63 0.74 8.68
N TYR A 118 1.85 0.21 8.84
CA TYR A 118 3.04 0.98 9.08
C TYR A 118 4.10 0.68 8.01
N MET A 119 4.61 1.72 7.35
CA MET A 119 5.69 1.63 6.35
C MET A 119 6.63 2.81 6.51
N PHE A 120 7.94 2.57 6.58
CA PHE A 120 8.90 3.61 6.96
C PHE A 120 9.84 4.06 5.85
N HIS A 121 10.53 3.13 5.17
CA HIS A 121 11.49 3.46 4.12
C HIS A 121 10.97 3.15 2.72
N PHE A 122 10.76 4.20 1.91
CA PHE A 122 10.32 4.08 0.53
C PHE A 122 11.49 4.38 -0.41
N HIS A 123 12.09 3.33 -0.97
CA HIS A 123 13.09 3.41 -2.03
C HIS A 123 12.44 3.06 -3.37
N LEU A 124 11.41 3.81 -3.75
CA LEU A 124 10.72 3.66 -5.03
C LEU A 124 10.00 4.93 -5.46
N ASP A 125 9.90 5.12 -6.77
CA ASP A 125 8.96 6.06 -7.34
C ASP A 125 7.55 5.44 -7.39
N VAL A 126 6.52 6.23 -7.13
CA VAL A 126 5.13 5.80 -7.20
C VAL A 126 4.37 6.74 -8.13
N HIS A 127 3.72 6.18 -9.14
CA HIS A 127 2.70 6.87 -9.92
C HIS A 127 1.34 6.37 -9.45
N GLY A 128 0.66 7.16 -8.63
CA GLY A 128 -0.60 6.78 -7.99
C GLY A 128 -0.68 7.30 -6.56
N ALA A 129 -0.90 6.44 -5.57
CA ALA A 129 -1.01 6.90 -4.18
C ALA A 129 -0.48 5.88 -3.17
N ILE A 130 -0.09 6.39 -2.00
CA ILE A 130 0.26 5.62 -0.81
C ILE A 130 -0.70 6.05 0.32
N ILE A 131 -1.27 5.08 1.01
CA ILE A 131 -2.19 5.29 2.14
C ILE A 131 -1.66 4.49 3.33
N LEU A 132 -1.27 5.20 4.39
CA LEU A 132 -0.87 4.61 5.67
C LEU A 132 -2.07 4.60 6.61
N LEU A 133 -2.41 3.42 7.15
CA LEU A 133 -3.52 3.23 8.08
C LEU A 133 -3.14 3.61 9.51
N SER A 134 -1.85 3.46 9.85
CA SER A 134 -1.36 3.82 11.18
C SER A 134 -1.26 5.33 11.39
N GLN A 135 -1.71 5.77 12.56
CA GLN A 135 -1.49 7.13 13.06
C GLN A 135 -0.06 7.33 13.60
N ASN A 136 0.67 6.24 13.84
CA ASN A 136 2.04 6.28 14.35
C ASN A 136 3.01 6.60 13.20
N LEU A 137 3.22 7.90 12.99
CA LEU A 137 4.31 8.38 12.16
C LEU A 137 5.61 8.26 12.96
N GLU A 138 6.51 7.39 12.53
CA GLU A 138 7.87 7.34 13.06
C GLU A 138 8.59 8.64 12.71
N THR A 139 8.79 9.46 13.74
CA THR A 139 9.34 10.81 13.62
C THR A 139 10.74 10.93 14.23
N LYS A 140 11.22 9.87 14.91
CA LYS A 140 12.49 9.89 15.64
C LYS A 140 13.61 9.25 14.82
N LYS A 141 13.33 8.23 14.02
CA LYS A 141 14.32 7.60 13.14
C LYS A 141 14.70 8.52 11.96
N LYS A 142 16.00 8.66 11.69
CA LYS A 142 16.51 9.45 10.55
C LYS A 142 16.27 8.68 9.26
N CYS A 143 15.29 9.11 8.47
CA CYS A 143 15.10 8.60 7.12
C CYS A 143 16.06 9.30 6.13
N SER A 144 17.18 8.65 5.82
CA SER A 144 18.16 9.15 4.84
C SER A 144 17.79 8.81 3.39
N GLY A 145 16.83 7.90 3.17
CA GLY A 145 16.50 7.30 1.87
C GLY A 145 15.28 7.85 1.14
N ASN A 146 14.50 8.75 1.73
CA ASN A 146 13.33 9.34 1.05
C ASN A 146 13.67 10.61 0.25
N LYS A 147 14.93 10.80 -0.16
CA LYS A 147 15.41 12.05 -0.80
C LYS A 147 15.50 11.99 -2.32
N ASP A 148 15.44 10.81 -2.90
CA ASP A 148 15.69 10.53 -4.32
C ASP A 148 14.50 9.86 -5.02
N HIS A 149 13.33 9.84 -4.38
CA HIS A 149 12.12 9.21 -4.89
C HIS A 149 10.90 10.12 -4.85
N GLU A 150 10.00 9.91 -5.80
CA GLU A 150 8.81 10.75 -5.98
C GLU A 150 7.51 9.94 -5.88
N VAL A 151 6.51 10.51 -5.21
CA VAL A 151 5.13 10.03 -5.23
C VAL A 151 4.31 11.01 -6.06
N LEU A 152 4.02 10.64 -7.30
CA LEU A 152 3.26 11.41 -8.26
C LEU A 152 1.81 10.92 -8.31
N TYR A 153 0.88 11.76 -7.87
CA TYR A 153 -0.53 11.41 -7.90
C TYR A 153 -1.06 11.28 -9.34
N SER A 154 -1.69 10.14 -9.65
CA SER A 154 -2.39 9.93 -10.93
C SER A 154 -3.73 9.22 -10.72
N SER A 155 -4.81 9.97 -10.93
CA SER A 155 -6.17 9.45 -10.80
C SER A 155 -6.49 8.36 -11.84
N GLU A 156 -5.93 8.46 -13.04
CA GLU A 156 -6.09 7.44 -14.09
C GLU A 156 -5.45 6.13 -13.68
N ILE A 157 -4.23 6.17 -13.15
CA ILE A 157 -3.52 4.96 -12.70
C ILE A 157 -4.26 4.32 -11.52
N ILE A 158 -4.78 5.11 -10.56
CA ILE A 158 -5.57 4.58 -9.44
C ILE A 158 -6.88 3.94 -9.94
N LYS A 159 -7.59 4.56 -10.90
CA LYS A 159 -8.78 3.97 -11.52
C LYS A 159 -8.46 2.66 -12.23
N ASN A 160 -7.35 2.60 -12.96
CA ASN A 160 -6.92 1.39 -13.64
C ASN A 160 -6.57 0.29 -12.65
N ALA A 161 -5.86 0.61 -11.55
CA ALA A 161 -5.52 -0.35 -10.49
C ALA A 161 -6.76 -0.90 -9.78
N THR A 162 -7.77 -0.05 -9.55
CA THR A 162 -9.02 -0.43 -8.87
C THR A 162 -10.06 -1.07 -9.78
N SER A 163 -9.87 -1.06 -11.10
CA SER A 163 -10.81 -1.63 -12.07
C SER A 163 -11.10 -3.13 -11.87
N ILE A 164 -10.13 -3.88 -11.31
CA ILE A 164 -10.28 -5.29 -10.95
C ILE A 164 -11.45 -5.54 -9.99
N LEU A 165 -11.76 -4.57 -9.12
CA LEU A 165 -12.88 -4.64 -8.18
C LEU A 165 -14.22 -4.63 -8.90
N GLY A 166 -14.32 -3.90 -10.02
CA GLY A 166 -15.52 -3.83 -10.84
C GLY A 166 -15.87 -5.13 -11.56
N ILE A 167 -14.93 -6.07 -11.69
CA ILE A 167 -15.13 -7.38 -12.34
C ILE A 167 -15.83 -8.36 -11.39
N GLN A 168 -15.54 -8.28 -10.08
CA GLN A 168 -16.05 -9.20 -9.05
C GLN A 168 -17.42 -8.79 -8.50
N SER A 169 -17.81 -7.54 -8.71
CA SER A 169 -18.97 -6.99 -8.04
C SER A 169 -20.08 -6.57 -8.99
N ASN A 170 -21.30 -6.98 -8.66
CA ASN A 170 -22.50 -6.21 -8.97
C ASN A 170 -22.52 -4.85 -8.23
N PHE A 171 -21.37 -4.25 -7.89
CA PHE A 171 -21.31 -2.84 -7.53
C PHE A 171 -21.59 -2.09 -8.82
N SER A 172 -22.85 -1.73 -9.03
CA SER A 172 -23.17 -0.65 -9.96
C SER A 172 -22.33 0.52 -9.50
N GLY A 173 -21.26 0.83 -10.24
CA GLY A 173 -20.53 2.05 -10.09
C GLY A 173 -21.52 3.17 -10.34
N GLY A 174 -22.20 3.61 -9.27
CA GLY A 174 -22.80 4.93 -9.28
C GLY A 174 -21.68 5.86 -9.70
N THR A 175 -21.95 6.73 -10.66
CA THR A 175 -21.08 7.79 -11.15
C THR A 175 -20.78 8.85 -10.07
N ASN A 176 -20.61 8.39 -8.83
CA ASN A 176 -20.38 9.12 -7.59
C ASN A 176 -19.12 8.61 -6.89
N TYR A 177 -18.03 8.44 -7.63
CA TYR A 177 -16.71 8.43 -7.00
C TYR A 177 -16.42 9.85 -6.52
N GLY A 178 -16.46 10.02 -5.20
CA GLY A 178 -16.24 11.28 -4.51
C GLY A 178 -16.69 11.15 -3.07
N PHE A 179 -15.74 11.31 -2.14
CA PHE A 179 -16.01 11.39 -0.70
C PHE A 179 -17.20 12.32 -0.45
N GLN A 180 -18.23 11.78 0.19
CA GLN A 180 -19.43 12.57 0.49
C GLN A 180 -19.01 13.83 1.27
N LYS A 181 -19.32 14.98 0.66
CA LYS A 181 -19.43 16.35 1.21
C LYS A 181 -18.28 17.34 1.04
N GLN A 182 -17.05 16.99 0.67
CA GLN A 182 -16.05 18.00 0.26
C GLN A 182 -15.18 17.50 -0.89
N ARG A 183 -15.33 18.12 -2.06
CA ARG A 183 -14.47 17.87 -3.23
C ARG A 183 -13.06 18.35 -2.90
N LEU A 184 -12.07 17.47 -3.01
CA LEU A 184 -10.67 17.89 -3.13
C LEU A 184 -10.54 18.71 -4.41
N THR A 185 -10.17 19.98 -4.27
CA THR A 185 -9.84 20.85 -5.40
C THR A 185 -8.52 20.38 -5.99
N VAL A 186 -8.58 19.72 -7.15
CA VAL A 186 -7.39 19.43 -7.95
C VAL A 186 -6.80 20.78 -8.40
N ARG A 187 -5.65 21.16 -7.81
CA ARG A 187 -5.01 22.45 -8.09
C ARG A 187 -4.28 22.47 -9.45
N HIS A 188 -3.93 21.31 -9.98
CA HIS A 188 -3.28 21.20 -11.28
C HIS A 188 -3.46 19.79 -11.85
N TRP A 189 -3.69 19.71 -13.16
CA TRP A 189 -3.59 18.47 -13.93
C TRP A 189 -2.23 18.49 -14.63
N LEU A 190 -1.45 17.42 -14.49
CA LEU A 190 -0.36 17.14 -15.42
C LEU A 190 -0.96 16.29 -16.54
N GLU A 191 -1.10 16.90 -17.71
CA GLU A 191 -1.35 16.19 -18.98
C GLU A 191 -0.05 15.62 -19.54
#